data_AF-A0AAV1ZIV6-F1
#
_entry.id   AF-A0AAV1ZIV6-F1
#
_cell.length_a   1.000
_cell.length_b   1.000
_cell.length_c   1.000
_cell.angle_alpha   90.00
_cell.angle_beta   90.00
_cell.angle_gamma   90.00
#
_symmetry.space_group_name_H-M   'P 1'
#
loop_
_entity.id
_entity.type
_entity.pdbx_description
1 polymer ?
#
loop_
_entity_poly.entity_id
_entity_poly.type
_entity_poly.pdbx_seq_one_letter_code
_entity_poly.pdbx_strand_id
1 'polypeptide(L)' 'MLKVRKVANRVSDSGAVFMTAVLEYLTAEILEVSLDAARQEGLVRIKARHVNTALKKDPDLGKYFAMAIVPNSKFVPKD' A
#
# COMPACT_ATOMS: atom_id res chain seq x y z
N MET A 1 -2.59 13.68 13.29
CA MET A 1 -3.87 12.99 12.94
C MET A 1 -4.53 12.30 14.13
N LEU A 2 -3.85 11.44 14.91
CA LEU A 2 -4.47 10.67 16.00
C LEU A 2 -5.20 11.53 17.05
N LYS A 3 -4.55 12.59 17.58
CA LYS A 3 -5.17 13.53 18.53
C LYS A 3 -6.34 14.31 17.90
N VAL A 4 -6.18 14.78 16.66
CA VAL A 4 -7.21 15.54 15.91
C VAL A 4 -8.47 14.71 15.67
N ARG A 5 -8.31 13.42 15.33
CA ARG A 5 -9.41 12.47 15.12
C ARG A 5 -10.02 11.95 16.41
N LYS A 6 -9.52 12.38 17.59
CA LYS A 6 -9.99 11.97 18.92
C LYS A 6 -10.15 10.45 19.07
N VAL A 7 -9.17 9.68 18.55
CA VAL A 7 -9.21 8.21 18.57
C VAL A 7 -9.17 7.62 19.99
N ALA A 8 -8.72 8.40 20.98
CA ALA A 8 -8.71 8.09 22.40
C ALA A 8 -8.65 9.39 23.23
N ASN A 9 -8.99 9.31 24.52
CA ASN A 9 -8.90 10.45 25.45
C ASN A 9 -7.48 10.99 25.62
N ARG A 10 -6.47 10.12 25.50
CA ARG A 10 -5.04 10.46 25.52
C ARG A 10 -4.33 9.66 24.42
N VAL A 11 -3.37 10.28 23.75
CA VAL A 11 -2.50 9.63 22.77
C VAL A 11 -1.05 9.94 23.18
N SER A 12 -0.26 8.89 23.39
CA SER A 12 1.17 9.03 23.72
C SER A 12 1.99 9.41 22.48
N ASP A 13 3.14 10.02 22.71
CA ASP A 13 4.04 10.41 21.62
C ASP A 13 4.67 9.18 20.96
N SER A 14 5.02 8.15 21.74
CA SER A 14 5.48 6.85 21.23
C SER A 14 4.46 6.18 20.32
N GLY A 15 3.15 6.33 20.59
CA GLY A 15 2.10 5.81 19.73
C GLY A 15 2.09 6.46 18.34
N ALA A 16 2.45 7.75 18.26
CA ALA A 16 2.60 8.43 16.97
C ALA A 16 3.82 7.93 16.20
N VAL A 17 4.97 7.74 16.87
CA VAL A 17 6.19 7.19 16.26
C VAL A 17 5.93 5.79 15.70
N PHE A 18 5.32 4.91 16.50
CA PHE A 18 5.01 3.54 16.08
C PHE A 18 4.08 3.51 14.86
N MET A 19 2.99 4.31 14.88
CA MET A 19 2.07 4.38 13.75
C MET A 19 2.78 4.88 12.47
N THR A 20 3.64 5.89 12.58
CA THR A 20 4.41 6.38 11.43
C THR A 20 5.34 5.30 10.87
N ALA A 21 6.07 4.57 11.73
CA ALA A 21 6.98 3.52 11.30
C ALA A 21 6.24 2.39 10.56
N VAL A 22 5.07 1.98 11.04
CA VAL A 22 4.24 0.96 10.36
C VAL A 22 3.75 1.47 9.02
N LEU A 23 3.29 2.73 8.94
CA LEU A 23 2.83 3.32 7.67
C LEU A 23 3.98 3.47 6.67
N GLU A 24 5.17 3.84 7.13
CA GLU A 24 6.38 3.93 6.30
C GLU A 24 6.75 2.56 5.73
N TYR A 25 6.83 1.54 6.58
CA TYR A 25 7.13 0.17 6.17
C TYR A 25 6.14 -0.35 5.11
N LEU A 26 4.84 -0.25 5.38
CA LEU A 26 3.81 -0.71 4.44
C LEU A 26 3.83 0.08 3.12
N THR A 27 4.13 1.38 3.18
CA THR A 27 4.25 2.21 1.98
C THR A 27 5.46 1.81 1.16
N ALA A 28 6.61 1.55 1.81
CA ALA A 28 7.83 1.11 1.16
C ALA A 28 7.62 -0.22 0.42
N GLU A 29 7.03 -1.20 1.10
CA GLU A 29 6.75 -2.53 0.53
C GLU A 29 5.84 -2.44 -0.71
N ILE A 30 4.72 -1.71 -0.61
CA ILE A 30 3.80 -1.53 -1.73
C ILE A 30 4.52 -0.83 -2.91
N LEU A 31 5.37 0.15 -2.64
CA LEU A 31 6.12 0.87 -3.68
C LEU A 31 7.20 0.00 -4.33
N GLU A 32 7.89 -0.84 -3.58
CA GLU A 32 8.90 -1.78 -4.09
C GLU A 32 8.29 -2.74 -5.11
N VAL A 33 7.24 -3.46 -4.71
CA VAL A 33 6.56 -4.42 -5.60
C VAL A 33 5.89 -3.71 -6.80
N SER A 34 5.34 -2.50 -6.58
CA SER A 34 4.76 -1.70 -7.67
C SER A 34 5.82 -1.19 -8.65
N LEU A 35 7.03 -0.87 -8.17
CA LEU A 35 8.14 -0.44 -9.00
C LEU A 35 8.65 -1.60 -9.85
N ASP A 36 8.76 -2.79 -9.28
CA ASP A 36 9.17 -3.97 -10.03
C ASP A 36 8.15 -4.33 -11.10
N ALA A 37 6.85 -4.23 -10.81
CA ALA A 37 5.80 -4.36 -11.83
C ALA A 37 5.92 -3.29 -12.94
N ALA A 38 6.31 -2.05 -12.61
CA ALA A 38 6.55 -1.00 -13.61
C ALA A 38 7.78 -1.31 -14.48
N ARG A 39 8.86 -1.80 -13.87
CA ARG A 39 10.12 -2.18 -14.53
C ARG A 39 9.94 -3.35 -15.48
N GLN A 40 9.10 -4.33 -15.12
CA GLN A 40 8.73 -5.44 -16.01
C GLN A 40 8.07 -4.95 -17.31
N GLU A 41 7.40 -3.79 -17.29
CA GLU A 41 6.85 -3.13 -18.48
C GLU A 41 7.82 -2.14 -19.14
N GLY A 42 9.08 -2.07 -18.70
CA GLY A 42 10.08 -1.11 -19.19
C GLY A 42 9.80 0.35 -18.79
N LEU A 43 8.99 0.58 -17.75
CA LEU A 43 8.59 1.92 -17.31
C LEU A 43 9.30 2.31 -16.01
N VAL A 44 9.67 3.58 -15.91
CA VAL A 44 10.27 4.17 -14.70
C VAL A 44 9.25 4.84 -13.77
N ARG A 45 8.00 5.01 -14.24
CA ARG A 45 6.92 5.68 -13.49
C ARG A 45 5.88 4.67 -13.04
N ILE A 46 5.63 4.63 -11.72
CA ILE A 46 4.52 3.88 -11.15
C ILE A 46 3.18 4.50 -11.60
N LYS A 47 2.25 3.65 -12.04
CA LYS A 47 0.88 3.99 -12.43
C LYS A 47 -0.08 3.14 -11.61
N ALA A 48 -1.36 3.52 -11.57
CA ALA A 48 -2.40 2.79 -10.85
C ALA A 48 -2.45 1.28 -11.18
N ARG A 49 -2.19 0.89 -12.43
CA ARG A 49 -2.12 -0.52 -12.82
C ARG A 49 -0.97 -1.30 -12.14
N HIS A 50 0.19 -0.69 -11.91
CA HIS A 50 1.33 -1.38 -11.29
C HIS A 50 1.03 -1.63 -9.79
N VAL A 51 0.40 -0.65 -9.13
CA VAL A 51 -0.12 -0.82 -7.76
C VAL A 51 -1.17 -1.93 -7.71
N ASN A 52 -2.12 -1.95 -8.65
CA ASN A 52 -3.13 -3.01 -8.67
C ASN A 52 -2.50 -4.40 -8.90
N THR A 53 -1.51 -4.51 -9.79
CA THR A 53 -0.78 -5.77 -10.00
C THR A 53 -0.04 -6.20 -8.75
N ALA A 54 0.69 -5.30 -8.08
CA ALA A 54 1.37 -5.59 -6.82
C ALA A 54 0.38 -6.12 -5.76
N LEU A 55 -0.73 -5.42 -5.54
CA LEU A 55 -1.73 -5.82 -4.55
C LEU A 55 -2.47 -7.13 -4.88
N LYS A 56 -2.50 -7.58 -6.15
CA LYS A 56 -3.23 -8.80 -6.53
C LYS A 56 -2.34 -10.02 -6.70
N LYS A 57 -1.07 -9.82 -7.09
CA LYS A 57 -0.12 -10.92 -7.34
C LYS A 57 0.77 -11.24 -6.15
N ASP A 58 1.00 -10.26 -5.27
CA ASP A 58 1.76 -10.49 -4.06
C ASP A 58 0.90 -11.20 -3.00
N PRO A 59 1.30 -12.40 -2.51
CA PRO A 59 0.51 -13.15 -1.52
C PRO A 59 0.39 -12.45 -0.16
N ASP A 60 1.42 -11.69 0.23
CA ASP A 60 1.47 -11.00 1.51
C ASP A 60 0.55 -9.77 1.47
N LEU A 61 0.55 -9.00 0.38
CA LEU A 61 -0.34 -7.86 0.20
C LEU A 61 -1.78 -8.28 -0.17
N GLY A 62 -1.93 -9.32 -0.99
CA GLY A 62 -3.22 -9.73 -1.54
C GLY A 62 -4.25 -10.13 -0.49
N LYS A 63 -3.79 -10.71 0.63
CA LYS A 63 -4.65 -11.03 1.77
C LYS A 63 -5.23 -9.78 2.44
N TYR A 64 -4.42 -8.75 2.67
CA TYR A 64 -4.84 -7.53 3.37
C TYR A 64 -5.64 -6.57 2.47
N PHE A 65 -5.35 -6.56 1.17
CA PHE A 65 -5.99 -5.67 0.18
C PHE A 65 -7.00 -6.39 -0.73
N ALA A 66 -7.53 -7.54 -0.27
CA ALA A 66 -8.46 -8.36 -1.05
C ALA A 66 -9.68 -7.57 -1.57
N MET A 67 -10.26 -6.72 -0.71
CA MET A 67 -11.44 -5.89 -1.02
C MET A 67 -11.09 -4.49 -1.55
N ALA A 68 -9.82 -4.13 -1.64
CA ALA A 68 -9.42 -2.82 -2.13
C ALA A 68 -9.66 -2.72 -3.64
N ILE A 69 -10.21 -1.57 -4.06
CA ILE A 69 -10.37 -1.18 -5.46
C ILE A 69 -9.36 -0.08 -5.76
N VAL A 70 -8.52 -0.30 -6.78
CA VAL A 70 -7.58 0.71 -7.28
C VAL A 70 -8.20 1.38 -8.50
N PRO A 71 -8.65 2.66 -8.42
CA PRO A 71 -9.23 3.36 -9.56
C PRO A 71 -8.25 3.49 -10.72
N ASN A 72 -8.75 3.59 -11.95
CA ASN A 72 -7.93 3.74 -13.16
C ASN A 72 -6.90 2.62 -13.39
N SER A 73 -7.14 1.44 -12.81
CA SER A 73 -6.36 0.23 -13.04
C SER A 73 -7.12 -0.74 -13.94
N LYS A 74 -6.40 -1.63 -14.62
CA LYS A 74 -7.03 -2.71 -15.40
C LYS A 74 -7.33 -3.90 -14.48
N PHE A 75 -8.33 -4.70 -14.87
CA PHE A 75 -8.55 -6.01 -14.27
C PHE A 75 -7.27 -6.86 -14.35
N VAL A 76 -6.89 -7.47 -13.24
CA VAL A 76 -5.79 -8.43 -13.15
C VAL A 76 -6.43 -9.79 -12.89
N PRO A 77 -6.35 -10.75 -13.85
CA PRO A 77 -6.82 -12.12 -13.62
C PRO A 77 -6.12 -12.71 -12.40
N LYS A 78 -6.86 -13.47 -11.59
CA LYS A 78 -6.24 -14.37 -10.62
C LYS A 78 -5.88 -15.65 -11.38
N ASP A 79 -4.59 -16.00 -11.36
CA ASP A 79 -4.11 -17.30 -11.81
C ASP A 79 -4.71 -18.42 -10.94
#